data_AF-A0A7N0ZV28-F1
#
_entry.id   AF-A0A7N0ZV28-F1
#
_cell.length_a   1.000
_cell.length_b   1.000
_cell.length_c   1.000
_cell.angle_alpha   90.00
_cell.angle_beta   90.00
_cell.angle_gamma   90.00
#
_symmetry.space_group_name_H-M   'P 1'
#
loop_
_entity.id
_entity.type
_entity.pdbx_description
1 polymer ?
#
loop_
_entity_poly.entity_id
_entity_poly.type
_entity_poly.pdbx_seq_one_letter_code
_entity_poly.pdbx_strand_id
1 'polypeptide(L)'
;MLVAYRPSHADATYDFKYGVRSVEGGGRSSARETIGRVAGGAIAKKILKLHSGTEVLAYVSQVHKVVLTKEINNELLTLDQIESNLVRCPDLEYAQKMIAVIDAIRVKGDSVGGVVTCIVRNAPRGLGSPVFDKLEAELAKAALSLPASKGFEIGSGFGGTFLTGSEHNDEFYTDEHGRVRTRTNRSGGIQGGISNGETIEMRIGFKPTPTISLMAQHAQCQLFPINPEFQEPSSRKLETTAAY
;
A
#
# COMPACT_ATOMS: atom_id res chain seq x y z
N MET A 1 8.76 -34.07 -3.14
CA MET A 1 9.28 -33.19 -4.20
C MET A 1 9.59 -31.83 -3.58
N LEU A 2 10.81 -31.31 -3.74
CA LEU A 2 11.12 -29.92 -3.39
C LEU A 2 10.28 -29.00 -4.28
N VAL A 3 9.27 -28.35 -3.70
CA VAL A 3 8.44 -27.38 -4.42
C VAL A 3 9.32 -26.18 -4.78
N ALA A 4 9.36 -25.83 -6.06
CA ALA A 4 10.17 -24.73 -6.57
C ALA A 4 9.88 -23.40 -5.85
N TYR A 5 10.86 -22.50 -5.77
CA TYR A 5 10.60 -21.15 -5.29
C TYR A 5 9.68 -20.41 -6.26
N ARG A 6 8.69 -19.69 -5.73
CA ARG A 6 7.85 -18.82 -6.55
C ARG A 6 8.63 -17.54 -6.88
N PRO A 7 8.80 -17.20 -8.17
CA PRO A 7 9.47 -15.97 -8.57
C PRO A 7 8.86 -14.75 -7.90
N SER A 8 9.71 -13.84 -7.40
CA SER A 8 9.28 -12.62 -6.73
C SER A 8 8.39 -12.83 -5.48
N HIS A 9 8.29 -14.06 -4.95
CA HIS A 9 7.77 -14.32 -3.61
C HIS A 9 8.94 -14.36 -2.61
N ALA A 10 8.63 -14.41 -1.31
CA ALA A 10 9.62 -14.47 -0.25
C ALA A 10 10.28 -15.85 -0.09
N ASP A 11 9.90 -16.88 -0.87
CA ASP A 11 10.26 -18.28 -0.58
C ASP A 11 11.77 -18.49 -0.44
N ALA A 12 12.56 -18.01 -1.42
CA ALA A 12 14.01 -18.15 -1.41
C ALA A 12 14.66 -17.26 -0.33
N THR A 13 14.21 -16.01 -0.19
CA THR A 13 14.78 -15.09 0.80
C THR A 13 14.48 -15.51 2.24
N TYR A 14 13.35 -16.19 2.47
CA TYR A 14 13.01 -16.78 3.77
C TYR A 14 13.93 -17.97 4.09
N ASP A 15 14.15 -18.88 3.12
CA ASP A 15 15.11 -19.98 3.25
C ASP A 15 16.54 -19.46 3.47
N PHE A 16 16.97 -18.43 2.74
CA PHE A 16 18.32 -17.86 2.88
C PHE A 16 18.51 -17.16 4.23
N LYS A 17 17.49 -16.49 4.75
CA LYS A 17 17.58 -15.77 6.02
C LYS A 17 17.44 -16.69 7.23
N TYR A 18 16.52 -17.66 7.19
CA TYR A 18 16.11 -18.43 8.37
C TYR A 18 16.39 -19.93 8.26
N GLY A 19 16.84 -20.43 7.12
CA GLY A 19 17.05 -21.87 6.87
C GLY A 19 15.79 -22.72 6.86
N VAL A 20 14.62 -22.10 6.91
CA VAL A 20 13.31 -22.75 6.87
C VAL A 20 12.34 -21.93 6.03
N ARG A 21 11.38 -22.58 5.39
CA ARG A 21 10.21 -21.93 4.80
C ARG A 21 8.96 -22.78 4.96
N SER A 22 7.82 -22.11 4.90
CA SER A 22 6.53 -22.75 4.68
C SER A 22 6.42 -23.10 3.20
N VAL A 23 6.39 -24.39 2.87
CA VAL A 23 6.27 -24.85 1.47
C VAL A 23 4.81 -24.80 0.99
N GLU A 24 3.87 -24.96 1.90
CA GLU A 24 2.42 -24.99 1.65
C GLU A 24 1.83 -23.59 1.39
N GLY A 25 2.62 -22.52 1.57
CA GLY A 25 2.19 -21.13 1.42
C GLY A 25 3.22 -20.14 1.95
N GLY A 26 2.96 -18.83 1.86
CA GLY A 26 3.93 -17.79 2.27
C GLY A 26 4.30 -17.71 3.76
N GLY A 27 3.74 -18.54 4.63
CA GLY A 27 3.97 -18.48 6.07
C GLY A 27 3.71 -17.07 6.64
N ARG A 28 4.65 -16.53 7.40
CA ARG A 28 4.59 -15.17 7.97
C ARG A 28 4.68 -14.05 6.93
N SER A 29 5.17 -14.33 5.73
CA SER A 29 5.20 -13.35 4.63
C SER A 29 3.89 -13.32 3.82
N SER A 30 2.93 -14.20 4.15
CA SER A 30 1.62 -14.26 3.50
C SER A 30 0.80 -13.00 3.76
N ALA A 31 0.03 -12.58 2.75
CA ALA A 31 -0.91 -11.48 2.89
C ALA A 31 -2.02 -11.72 3.93
N ARG A 32 -2.18 -12.95 4.40
CA ARG A 32 -3.10 -13.28 5.51
C ARG A 32 -2.81 -12.47 6.78
N GLU A 33 -1.56 -12.05 7.01
CA GLU A 33 -1.17 -11.21 8.15
C GLU A 33 -1.95 -9.88 8.19
N THR A 34 -2.36 -9.35 7.03
CA THR A 34 -3.06 -8.07 6.93
C THR A 34 -4.39 -8.04 7.69
N ILE A 35 -4.98 -9.20 8.04
CA ILE A 35 -6.18 -9.26 8.89
C ILE A 35 -5.93 -8.64 10.26
N GLY A 36 -4.77 -8.88 10.86
CA GLY A 36 -4.39 -8.24 12.13
C GLY A 36 -4.30 -6.72 11.99
N ARG A 37 -3.76 -6.25 10.85
CA ARG A 37 -3.67 -4.81 10.53
C ARG A 37 -5.05 -4.18 10.33
N VAL A 38 -5.96 -4.87 9.64
CA VAL A 38 -7.35 -4.41 9.45
C VAL A 38 -8.10 -4.32 10.77
N ALA A 39 -7.94 -5.30 11.66
CA ALA A 39 -8.55 -5.28 12.99
C ALA A 39 -8.05 -4.07 13.82
N GLY A 40 -6.73 -3.85 13.88
CA GLY A 40 -6.15 -2.68 14.53
C GLY A 40 -6.59 -1.36 13.87
N GLY A 41 -6.63 -1.34 12.54
CA GLY A 41 -7.08 -0.20 11.75
C GLY A 41 -8.54 0.18 12.00
N ALA A 42 -9.43 -0.79 12.23
CA ALA A 42 -10.83 -0.52 12.57
C ALA A 42 -10.96 0.23 13.90
N ILE A 43 -10.17 -0.16 14.91
CA ILE A 43 -10.10 0.55 16.20
C ILE A 43 -9.53 1.96 16.00
N ALA A 44 -8.44 2.09 15.26
CA ALA A 44 -7.83 3.38 14.95
C ALA A 44 -8.81 4.33 14.22
N LYS A 45 -9.52 3.84 13.20
CA LYS A 45 -10.56 4.62 12.49
C LYS A 45 -11.64 5.13 13.45
N LYS A 46 -12.08 4.30 14.40
CA LYS A 46 -13.08 4.71 15.40
C LYS A 46 -12.56 5.80 16.33
N ILE A 47 -11.32 5.66 16.82
CA ILE A 47 -10.68 6.68 17.68
C ILE A 47 -10.53 8.01 16.92
N LEU A 48 -10.00 7.97 15.70
CA LEU A 48 -9.80 9.16 14.86
C LEU A 48 -11.13 9.86 14.53
N LYS A 49 -12.19 9.09 14.23
CA LYS A 49 -13.53 9.65 13.99
C LYS A 49 -14.08 10.35 15.23
N LEU A 50 -13.91 9.76 16.42
CA LEU A 50 -14.39 10.35 17.69
C LEU A 50 -13.57 11.59 18.10
N HIS A 51 -12.26 11.60 17.84
CA HIS A 51 -11.37 12.67 18.27
C HIS A 51 -11.48 13.93 17.40
N SER A 52 -11.44 13.75 16.07
CA SER A 52 -11.31 14.87 15.12
C SER A 52 -12.27 14.79 13.94
N GLY A 53 -13.23 13.86 13.97
CA GLY A 53 -14.12 13.64 12.83
C GLY A 53 -13.41 13.08 11.60
N THR A 54 -12.17 12.60 11.75
CA THR A 54 -11.31 12.13 10.66
C THR A 54 -11.93 10.94 9.94
N GLU A 55 -11.89 10.99 8.61
CA GLU A 55 -12.41 9.93 7.74
C GLU A 55 -11.31 9.40 6.85
N VAL A 56 -11.12 8.08 6.86
CA VAL A 56 -10.17 7.39 5.98
C VAL A 56 -10.94 6.57 4.97
N LEU A 57 -10.80 6.92 3.69
CA LEU A 57 -11.42 6.24 2.55
C LEU A 57 -10.32 5.80 1.58
N ALA A 58 -10.53 4.67 0.92
CA ALA A 58 -9.60 4.16 -0.08
C ALA A 58 -10.35 3.49 -1.23
N TYR A 59 -9.87 3.69 -2.44
CA TYR A 59 -10.47 3.17 -3.66
C TYR A 59 -9.42 2.79 -4.69
N VAL A 60 -9.79 1.94 -5.64
CA VAL A 60 -8.88 1.54 -6.72
C VAL A 60 -8.88 2.61 -7.81
N SER A 61 -7.72 3.19 -8.07
CA SER A 61 -7.51 4.23 -9.10
C SER A 61 -6.81 3.69 -10.34
N GLN A 62 -6.23 2.49 -10.29
CA GLN A 62 -5.65 1.85 -11.45
C GLN A 62 -5.71 0.33 -11.34
N VAL A 63 -6.03 -0.33 -12.46
CA VAL A 63 -5.78 -1.77 -12.63
C VAL A 63 -5.05 -1.97 -13.95
N HIS A 64 -3.87 -2.59 -13.89
CA HIS A 64 -3.01 -2.77 -15.05
C HIS A 64 -2.78 -1.45 -15.83
N LYS A 65 -3.21 -1.37 -17.10
CA LYS A 65 -3.09 -0.18 -17.95
C LYS A 65 -4.30 0.75 -17.88
N VAL A 66 -5.36 0.38 -17.16
CA VAL A 66 -6.56 1.20 -16.98
C VAL A 66 -6.34 2.11 -15.78
N VAL A 67 -6.02 3.38 -16.06
CA VAL A 67 -5.80 4.42 -15.05
C VAL A 67 -7.02 5.34 -15.01
N LEU A 68 -7.58 5.57 -13.82
CA LEU A 68 -8.62 6.57 -13.61
C LEU A 68 -8.01 7.96 -13.78
N THR A 69 -8.24 8.60 -14.92
CA THR A 69 -7.74 9.96 -15.21
C THR A 69 -8.74 11.07 -14.89
N LYS A 70 -10.00 10.70 -14.60
CA LYS A 70 -11.04 11.64 -14.23
C LYS A 70 -10.82 12.11 -12.80
N GLU A 71 -10.93 13.42 -12.59
CA GLU A 71 -10.82 14.01 -11.28
C GLU A 71 -11.96 13.52 -10.37
N ILE A 72 -11.59 12.98 -9.22
CA ILE A 72 -12.54 12.59 -8.17
C ILE A 72 -12.54 13.70 -7.15
N ASN A 73 -13.74 14.23 -6.85
CA ASN A 73 -13.88 15.19 -5.77
C ASN A 73 -13.69 14.47 -4.43
N ASN A 74 -12.48 14.62 -3.88
CA ASN A 74 -12.08 13.98 -2.64
C ASN A 74 -12.87 14.44 -1.43
N GLU A 75 -13.67 15.51 -1.48
CA GLU A 75 -14.53 15.95 -0.37
C GLU A 75 -15.93 15.32 -0.41
N LEU A 76 -16.42 14.99 -1.62
CA LEU A 76 -17.77 14.45 -1.84
C LEU A 76 -17.80 12.92 -1.96
N LEU A 77 -16.65 12.27 -2.16
CA LEU A 77 -16.56 10.82 -2.27
C LEU A 77 -17.18 10.11 -1.06
N THR A 78 -18.06 9.14 -1.28
CA THR A 78 -18.70 8.37 -0.20
C THR A 78 -18.24 6.93 -0.17
N LEU A 79 -18.40 6.26 0.98
CA LEU A 79 -18.12 4.84 1.09
C LEU A 79 -19.05 4.01 0.19
N ASP A 80 -20.31 4.39 0.06
CA ASP A 80 -21.28 3.66 -0.78
C ASP A 80 -20.87 3.67 -2.26
N GLN A 81 -20.34 4.78 -2.75
CA GLN A 81 -19.79 4.84 -4.12
C GLN A 81 -18.62 3.88 -4.30
N ILE A 82 -17.73 3.81 -3.30
CA ILE A 82 -16.58 2.89 -3.31
C ILE A 82 -17.05 1.43 -3.22
N GLU A 83 -18.04 1.11 -2.40
CA GLU A 83 -18.52 -0.27 -2.20
C GLU A 83 -19.48 -0.76 -3.30
N SER A 84 -19.89 0.13 -4.21
CA SER A 84 -20.92 -0.14 -5.23
C SER A 84 -20.55 -1.21 -6.27
N ASN A 85 -19.28 -1.61 -6.36
CA ASN A 85 -18.78 -2.52 -7.39
C ASN A 85 -17.58 -3.36 -6.92
N LEU A 86 -17.30 -4.43 -7.67
CA LEU A 86 -16.32 -5.46 -7.33
C LEU A 86 -14.87 -4.95 -7.21
N VAL A 87 -14.51 -3.93 -7.98
CA VAL A 87 -13.14 -3.38 -8.01
C VAL A 87 -13.01 -2.16 -7.11
N ARG A 88 -14.08 -1.74 -6.44
CA ARG A 88 -14.09 -0.61 -5.51
C ARG A 88 -13.55 0.69 -6.12
N CYS A 89 -13.88 0.94 -7.38
CA CYS A 89 -13.56 2.18 -8.08
C CYS A 89 -14.82 3.08 -8.06
N PRO A 90 -14.73 4.37 -7.66
CA PRO A 90 -15.92 5.22 -7.51
C PRO A 90 -16.51 5.67 -8.85
N ASP A 91 -15.76 5.54 -9.95
CA ASP A 91 -16.26 5.82 -11.29
C ASP A 91 -16.68 4.50 -11.98
N LEU A 92 -17.98 4.38 -12.29
CA LEU A 92 -18.57 3.14 -12.82
C LEU A 92 -18.03 2.78 -14.21
N GLU A 93 -17.72 3.76 -15.05
CA GLU A 93 -17.17 3.50 -16.39
C GLU A 93 -15.78 2.87 -16.28
N TYR A 94 -14.93 3.44 -15.43
CA TYR A 94 -13.60 2.88 -15.17
C TYR A 94 -13.69 1.55 -14.42
N ALA A 95 -14.63 1.38 -13.49
CA ALA A 95 -14.86 0.11 -12.80
C ALA A 95 -15.13 -1.02 -13.80
N GLN A 96 -16.01 -0.80 -14.79
CA GLN A 96 -16.31 -1.79 -15.83
C GLN A 96 -15.07 -2.13 -16.68
N LYS A 97 -14.28 -1.13 -17.09
CA LYS A 97 -13.03 -1.34 -17.83
C LYS A 97 -12.01 -2.14 -17.02
N MET A 98 -11.87 -1.84 -15.73
CA MET A 98 -10.96 -2.55 -14.83
C MET A 98 -11.40 -4.02 -14.65
N ILE A 99 -12.70 -4.28 -14.45
CA ILE A 99 -13.25 -5.64 -14.34
C ILE A 99 -12.97 -6.44 -15.62
N ALA A 100 -13.22 -5.86 -16.80
CA ALA A 100 -12.97 -6.53 -18.07
C ALA A 100 -11.49 -6.94 -18.25
N VAL A 101 -10.56 -6.09 -17.82
CA VAL A 101 -9.12 -6.41 -17.86
C VAL A 101 -8.75 -7.51 -16.87
N ILE A 102 -9.28 -7.49 -15.65
CA ILE A 102 -9.07 -8.54 -14.65
C ILE A 102 -9.55 -9.88 -15.20
N ASP A 103 -10.77 -9.93 -15.74
CA ASP A 103 -11.35 -11.15 -16.29
C ASP A 103 -10.53 -11.68 -17.48
N ALA A 104 -10.13 -10.81 -18.41
CA ALA A 104 -9.32 -11.20 -19.56
C ALA A 104 -7.95 -11.78 -19.16
N ILE A 105 -7.34 -11.31 -18.08
CA ILE A 105 -6.05 -11.79 -17.60
C ILE A 105 -6.21 -13.06 -16.76
N ARG A 106 -7.29 -13.15 -15.95
CA ARG A 106 -7.65 -14.37 -15.22
C ARG A 106 -7.84 -15.56 -16.17
N VAL A 107 -8.53 -15.37 -17.30
CA VAL A 107 -8.75 -16.43 -18.30
C VAL A 107 -7.41 -16.96 -18.87
N LYS A 108 -6.38 -16.11 -18.93
CA LYS A 108 -5.03 -16.51 -19.36
C LYS A 108 -4.21 -17.19 -18.26
N GLY A 109 -4.77 -17.34 -17.06
CA GLY A 109 -4.07 -17.91 -15.91
C GLY A 109 -2.95 -17.02 -15.37
N ASP A 110 -3.03 -15.71 -15.63
CA ASP A 110 -2.06 -14.70 -15.19
C ASP A 110 -2.71 -13.73 -14.19
N SER A 111 -1.98 -12.74 -13.69
CA SER A 111 -2.45 -11.80 -12.68
C SER A 111 -2.08 -10.35 -12.99
N VAL A 112 -2.72 -9.40 -12.30
CA VAL A 112 -2.46 -7.97 -12.43
C VAL A 112 -2.27 -7.29 -11.09
N GLY A 113 -1.49 -6.23 -11.12
CA GLY A 113 -1.39 -5.25 -10.05
C GLY A 113 -2.26 -4.03 -10.34
N GLY A 114 -2.06 -3.00 -9.52
CA GLY A 114 -2.83 -1.78 -9.61
C GLY A 114 -2.38 -0.73 -8.61
N VAL A 115 -3.12 0.37 -8.56
CA VAL A 115 -2.89 1.47 -7.62
C VAL A 115 -4.15 1.69 -6.81
N VAL A 116 -3.98 1.84 -5.50
CA VAL A 116 -5.03 2.26 -4.57
C VAL A 116 -4.75 3.70 -4.17
N THR A 117 -5.75 4.56 -4.32
CA THR A 117 -5.73 5.91 -3.75
C THR A 117 -6.39 5.85 -2.38
N CYS A 118 -5.75 6.44 -1.38
CA CYS A 118 -6.26 6.60 -0.04
C CYS A 118 -6.34 8.09 0.30
N ILE A 119 -7.48 8.51 0.83
CA ILE A 119 -7.73 9.88 1.28
C ILE A 119 -8.04 9.90 2.77
N VAL A 120 -7.51 10.91 3.47
CA VAL A 120 -7.79 11.17 4.87
C VAL A 120 -8.32 12.58 5.02
N ARG A 121 -9.63 12.70 5.25
CA ARG A 121 -10.30 13.98 5.50
C ARG A 121 -10.24 14.34 6.97
N ASN A 122 -10.29 15.64 7.26
CA ASN A 122 -10.30 16.17 8.61
C ASN A 122 -9.14 15.61 9.46
N ALA A 123 -7.96 15.44 8.85
CA ALA A 123 -6.77 15.12 9.60
C ALA A 123 -6.43 16.30 10.52
N PRO A 124 -6.15 16.07 11.81
CA PRO A 124 -5.65 17.14 12.68
C PRO A 124 -4.45 17.84 12.05
N ARG A 125 -4.37 19.16 12.21
CA ARG A 125 -3.19 19.94 11.81
C ARG A 125 -2.04 19.67 12.78
N GLY A 126 -0.81 19.63 12.28
CA GLY A 126 0.37 19.49 13.13
C GLY A 126 0.78 18.05 13.44
N LEU A 127 0.21 17.03 12.78
CA LEU A 127 0.66 15.65 12.93
C LEU A 127 1.98 15.43 12.18
N GLY A 128 2.91 14.70 12.79
CA GLY A 128 4.21 14.38 12.23
C GLY A 128 5.35 15.19 12.85
N SER A 129 6.51 15.15 12.22
CA SER A 129 7.73 15.83 12.67
C SER A 129 8.57 16.30 11.47
N PRO A 130 9.36 17.36 11.60
CA PRO A 130 10.05 17.93 10.44
C PRO A 130 11.30 17.16 9.98
N VAL A 131 11.78 16.17 10.75
CA VAL A 131 13.10 15.51 10.51
C VAL A 131 12.98 14.00 10.29
N PHE A 132 13.00 13.20 11.35
CA PHE A 132 13.07 11.74 11.25
C PHE A 132 11.69 11.08 11.13
N ASP A 133 10.73 11.56 11.91
CA ASP A 133 9.36 11.02 11.96
C ASP A 133 8.39 11.86 11.11
N LYS A 134 8.81 12.18 9.88
CA LYS A 134 7.95 12.87 8.90
C LYS A 134 6.69 12.05 8.66
N LEU A 135 5.53 12.70 8.66
CA LEU A 135 4.25 12.01 8.53
C LEU A 135 4.17 11.19 7.24
N GLU A 136 4.58 11.75 6.11
CA GLU A 136 4.62 11.06 4.82
C GLU A 136 5.60 9.87 4.82
N ALA A 137 6.68 9.93 5.60
CA ALA A 137 7.65 8.84 5.72
C ALA A 137 7.08 7.67 6.55
N GLU A 138 6.41 7.95 7.67
CA GLU A 138 5.75 6.92 8.47
C GLU A 138 4.55 6.29 7.73
N LEU A 139 3.78 7.10 6.99
CA LEU A 139 2.73 6.60 6.09
C LEU A 139 3.32 5.72 4.98
N ALA A 140 4.42 6.14 4.36
CA ALA A 140 5.11 5.36 3.33
C ALA A 140 5.61 4.02 3.90
N LYS A 141 6.24 4.02 5.07
CA LYS A 141 6.68 2.80 5.77
C LYS A 141 5.52 1.86 6.08
N ALA A 142 4.41 2.39 6.61
CA ALA A 142 3.22 1.61 6.87
C ALA A 142 2.66 0.99 5.58
N ALA A 143 2.54 1.77 4.52
CA ALA A 143 2.05 1.34 3.21
C ALA A 143 2.99 0.32 2.53
N LEU A 144 4.29 0.60 2.48
CA LEU A 144 5.30 -0.24 1.82
C LEU A 144 5.61 -1.53 2.58
N SER A 145 5.23 -1.59 3.87
CA SER A 145 5.27 -2.84 4.64
C SER A 145 4.13 -3.81 4.28
N LEU A 146 3.16 -3.39 3.45
CA LEU A 146 2.12 -4.28 2.97
C LEU A 146 2.68 -5.31 1.97
N PRO A 147 2.12 -6.52 1.95
CA PRO A 147 2.46 -7.49 0.92
C PRO A 147 2.22 -6.92 -0.49
N ALA A 148 3.15 -7.20 -1.40
CA ALA A 148 3.11 -6.80 -2.82
C ALA A 148 3.14 -5.28 -3.11
N SER A 149 3.21 -4.39 -2.12
CA SER A 149 3.44 -2.96 -2.38
C SER A 149 4.83 -2.72 -2.97
N LYS A 150 4.91 -1.76 -3.90
CA LYS A 150 6.13 -1.40 -4.63
C LYS A 150 6.35 0.10 -4.83
N GLY A 151 5.31 0.91 -4.63
CA GLY A 151 5.39 2.35 -4.76
C GLY A 151 4.49 3.05 -3.76
N PHE A 152 4.90 4.24 -3.36
CA PHE A 152 4.14 5.15 -2.52
C PHE A 152 4.31 6.56 -3.07
N GLU A 153 3.21 7.28 -3.19
CA GLU A 153 3.18 8.69 -3.55
C GLU A 153 2.30 9.47 -2.57
N ILE A 154 2.69 10.71 -2.29
CA ILE A 154 1.89 11.68 -1.54
C ILE A 154 1.53 12.86 -2.47
N GLY A 155 0.27 13.29 -2.44
CA GLY A 155 -0.24 14.38 -3.27
C GLY A 155 0.02 14.19 -4.76
N SER A 156 0.73 15.15 -5.37
CA SER A 156 1.14 15.08 -6.78
C SER A 156 2.09 13.92 -7.08
N GLY A 157 2.76 13.35 -6.08
CA GLY A 157 3.69 12.23 -6.24
C GLY A 157 4.83 12.55 -7.20
N PHE A 158 5.22 11.57 -8.01
CA PHE A 158 6.21 11.75 -9.07
C PHE A 158 5.73 12.74 -10.15
N GLY A 159 4.41 12.94 -10.31
CA GLY A 159 3.88 13.98 -11.20
C GLY A 159 4.35 15.39 -10.85
N GLY A 160 4.65 15.65 -9.57
CA GLY A 160 5.19 16.93 -9.11
C GLY A 160 6.59 17.23 -9.62
N THR A 161 7.39 16.20 -10.00
CA THR A 161 8.77 16.41 -10.45
C THR A 161 8.87 17.02 -11.85
N PHE A 162 7.76 17.10 -12.58
CA PHE A 162 7.68 17.74 -13.89
C PHE A 162 7.34 19.24 -13.81
N LEU A 163 7.02 19.76 -12.61
CA LEU A 163 6.55 21.12 -12.40
C LEU A 163 7.66 22.02 -11.85
N THR A 164 7.63 23.29 -12.22
CA THR A 164 8.38 24.36 -11.55
C THR A 164 7.78 24.67 -10.19
N GLY A 165 8.53 25.37 -9.32
CA GLY A 165 8.03 25.77 -8.00
C GLY A 165 6.75 26.62 -8.09
N SER A 166 6.66 27.56 -9.03
CA SER A 166 5.46 28.38 -9.25
C SER A 166 4.24 27.57 -9.71
N GLU A 167 4.46 26.45 -10.39
CA GLU A 167 3.38 25.55 -10.83
C GLU A 167 2.99 24.55 -9.74
N HIS A 168 3.93 24.18 -8.85
CA HIS A 168 3.70 23.18 -7.81
C HIS A 168 3.12 23.78 -6.52
N ASN A 169 3.60 24.96 -6.12
CA ASN A 169 3.30 25.54 -4.82
C ASN A 169 1.79 25.61 -4.53
N ASP A 170 1.43 25.21 -3.33
CA ASP A 170 0.09 25.31 -2.79
C ASP A 170 -0.09 26.69 -2.13
N GLU A 171 -0.62 27.66 -2.87
CA GLU A 171 -0.78 29.04 -2.40
C GLU A 171 -1.71 29.11 -1.17
N PHE A 172 -1.25 29.80 -0.12
CA PHE A 172 -2.01 29.97 1.10
C PHE A 172 -3.09 31.06 0.96
N TYR A 173 -4.22 30.82 1.60
CA TYR A 173 -5.26 31.83 1.81
C TYR A 173 -5.91 31.66 3.18
N THR A 174 -6.65 32.67 3.63
CA THR A 174 -7.46 32.59 4.85
C THR A 174 -8.92 32.41 4.46
N ASP A 175 -9.58 31.37 4.98
CA ASP A 175 -11.00 31.14 4.74
C ASP A 175 -11.90 32.08 5.58
N GLU A 176 -13.21 32.03 5.34
CA GLU A 176 -14.21 32.85 6.04
C GLU A 176 -14.24 32.62 7.56
N HIS A 177 -13.64 31.53 8.04
CA HIS A 177 -13.54 31.18 9.45
C HIS A 177 -12.17 31.52 10.05
N GLY A 178 -11.31 32.25 9.31
CA GLY A 178 -9.99 32.66 9.78
C GLY A 178 -8.93 31.55 9.74
N ARG A 179 -9.18 30.43 9.06
CA ARG A 179 -8.24 29.31 8.97
C ARG A 179 -7.36 29.46 7.74
N VAL A 180 -6.05 29.25 7.93
CA VAL A 180 -5.08 29.19 6.81
C VAL A 180 -5.31 27.89 6.04
N ARG A 181 -5.62 27.99 4.75
CA ARG A 181 -5.91 26.91 3.80
C ARG A 181 -4.99 27.03 2.60
N THR A 182 -4.96 26.03 1.73
CA THR A 182 -4.28 26.12 0.43
C THR A 182 -5.24 26.06 -0.75
N ARG A 183 -4.94 26.81 -1.82
CA ARG A 183 -5.76 26.87 -3.05
C ARG A 183 -5.73 25.56 -3.84
N THR A 184 -4.62 24.86 -3.78
CA THR A 184 -4.42 23.53 -4.35
C THR A 184 -3.90 22.59 -3.26
N ASN A 185 -3.86 21.30 -3.55
CA ASN A 185 -3.37 20.29 -2.60
C ASN A 185 -2.32 19.36 -3.24
N ARG A 186 -1.35 19.94 -3.95
CA ARG A 186 -0.28 19.18 -4.61
C ARG A 186 0.69 18.55 -3.61
N SER A 187 0.81 19.15 -2.42
CA SER A 187 1.51 18.58 -1.27
C SER A 187 0.80 17.36 -0.65
N GLY A 188 -0.48 17.15 -0.97
CA GLY A 188 -1.26 16.00 -0.47
C GLY A 188 -1.49 16.07 1.04
N GLY A 189 -1.80 17.27 1.56
CA GLY A 189 -2.14 17.51 2.95
C GLY A 189 -0.95 17.53 3.92
N ILE A 190 0.28 17.38 3.43
CA ILE A 190 1.49 17.28 4.24
C ILE A 190 2.58 18.19 3.69
N GLN A 191 3.08 19.10 4.52
CA GLN A 191 4.16 20.03 4.17
C GLN A 191 5.26 19.96 5.22
N GLY A 192 6.49 19.73 4.78
CA GLY A 192 7.65 19.67 5.67
C GLY A 192 7.57 18.57 6.73
N GLY A 193 6.95 17.43 6.45
CA GLY A 193 6.76 16.36 7.45
C GLY A 193 5.50 16.46 8.28
N ILE A 194 4.69 17.50 8.11
CA ILE A 194 3.63 17.89 9.03
C ILE A 194 2.29 18.07 8.30
N SER A 195 1.19 17.55 8.85
CA SER A 195 -0.14 17.76 8.27
C SER A 195 -0.56 19.24 8.32
N ASN A 196 -0.97 19.78 7.16
CA ASN A 196 -1.40 21.19 7.04
C ASN A 196 -2.92 21.38 7.22
N GLY A 197 -3.67 20.28 7.31
CA GLY A 197 -5.12 20.26 7.53
C GLY A 197 -5.96 20.21 6.27
N GLU A 198 -5.35 20.22 5.08
CA GLU A 198 -6.03 19.76 3.87
C GLU A 198 -6.15 18.22 3.88
N THR A 199 -6.95 17.68 2.97
CA THR A 199 -7.11 16.23 2.81
C THR A 199 -5.75 15.59 2.51
N ILE A 200 -5.36 14.60 3.30
CA ILE A 200 -4.15 13.83 3.00
C ILE A 200 -4.49 12.87 1.87
N GLU A 201 -3.75 12.95 0.76
CA GLU A 201 -3.95 12.09 -0.41
C GLU A 201 -2.68 11.30 -0.67
N MET A 202 -2.80 9.97 -0.69
CA MET A 202 -1.68 9.09 -0.99
C MET A 202 -2.08 7.97 -1.97
N ARG A 203 -1.13 7.54 -2.79
CA ARG A 203 -1.29 6.43 -3.74
C ARG A 203 -0.30 5.32 -3.44
N ILE A 204 -0.80 4.09 -3.44
CA ILE A 204 0.01 2.89 -3.14
C ILE A 204 -0.05 1.96 -4.34
N GLY A 205 1.11 1.67 -4.92
CA GLY A 205 1.25 0.77 -6.05
C GLY A 205 1.49 -0.67 -5.59
N PHE A 206 0.70 -1.60 -6.11
CA PHE A 206 0.82 -3.03 -5.86
C PHE A 206 1.20 -3.76 -7.15
N LYS A 207 2.21 -4.63 -7.06
CA LYS A 207 2.58 -5.50 -8.18
C LYS A 207 1.55 -6.64 -8.36
N PRO A 208 1.53 -7.31 -9.54
CA PRO A 208 0.79 -8.55 -9.72
C PRO A 208 1.17 -9.62 -8.69
N THR A 209 0.21 -10.47 -8.34
CA THR A 209 0.45 -11.60 -7.43
C THR A 209 1.39 -12.61 -8.09
N PRO A 210 2.46 -13.06 -7.42
CA PRO A 210 3.47 -13.91 -8.05
C PRO A 210 3.00 -15.34 -8.36
N THR A 211 1.87 -15.77 -7.78
CA THR A 211 1.31 -17.10 -8.03
C THR A 211 0.37 -17.02 -9.23
N ILE A 212 0.83 -17.55 -10.35
CA ILE A 212 0.10 -17.64 -11.62
C ILE A 212 0.06 -19.10 -12.09
N SER A 213 -0.92 -19.47 -12.91
CA SER A 213 -1.09 -20.84 -13.43
C SER A 213 -0.09 -21.19 -14.52
N LEU A 214 0.68 -20.21 -15.02
CA LEU A 214 1.72 -20.42 -16.03
C LEU A 214 2.96 -21.09 -15.40
N MET A 215 3.20 -22.36 -15.75
CA MET A 215 4.22 -23.19 -15.09
C MET A 215 5.68 -22.82 -15.39
N ALA A 216 5.97 -22.16 -16.52
CA ALA A 216 7.33 -22.01 -17.04
C ALA A 216 8.32 -21.31 -16.09
N GLN A 217 7.85 -20.41 -15.21
CA GLN A 217 8.73 -19.60 -14.37
C GLN A 217 9.22 -20.31 -13.09
N HIS A 218 8.50 -21.34 -12.63
CA HIS A 218 8.88 -22.07 -11.42
C HIS A 218 10.13 -22.94 -11.62
N ALA A 219 10.33 -23.49 -12.81
CA ALA A 219 11.45 -24.40 -13.11
C ALA A 219 12.83 -23.72 -13.00
N GLN A 220 12.94 -22.43 -13.33
CA GLN A 220 14.21 -21.68 -13.24
C GLN A 220 14.67 -21.46 -11.79
N CYS A 221 13.76 -21.50 -10.83
CA CYS A 221 14.05 -21.19 -9.43
C CYS A 221 14.70 -22.34 -8.64
N GLN A 222 14.79 -23.55 -9.22
CA GLN A 222 15.36 -24.73 -8.55
C GLN A 222 16.89 -24.74 -8.47
N LEU A 223 17.57 -23.72 -9.03
CA LEU A 223 19.01 -23.75 -9.31
C LEU A 223 19.90 -23.06 -8.24
N PHE A 224 19.36 -22.64 -7.10
CA PHE A 224 20.14 -21.85 -6.13
C PHE A 224 20.61 -22.68 -4.92
N PRO A 225 21.93 -22.91 -4.75
CA PRO A 225 22.46 -23.53 -3.53
C PRO A 225 22.30 -22.58 -2.34
N ILE A 226 21.86 -23.12 -1.19
CA ILE A 226 21.76 -22.37 0.07
C ILE A 226 23.12 -22.44 0.78
N ASN A 227 23.69 -21.29 1.16
CA ASN A 227 24.87 -21.23 2.02
C ASN A 227 24.44 -21.04 3.50
N PRO A 228 24.66 -22.04 4.38
CA PRO A 228 24.27 -21.98 5.79
C PRO A 228 24.96 -20.86 6.59
N GLU A 229 26.13 -20.37 6.17
CA GLU A 229 26.90 -19.35 6.91
C GLU A 229 26.21 -17.96 6.90
N PHE A 230 25.29 -17.71 5.98
CA PHE A 230 24.55 -16.45 5.87
C PHE A 230 23.18 -16.48 6.56
N GLN A 231 22.83 -17.57 7.23
CA GLN A 231 21.56 -17.70 7.93
C GLN A 231 21.62 -17.05 9.31
N GLU A 232 20.56 -16.34 9.69
CA GLU A 232 20.43 -15.86 11.07
C GLU A 232 20.35 -17.08 12.01
N PRO A 233 21.09 -17.08 13.13
CA PRO A 233 21.08 -18.19 14.06
C PRO A 233 19.67 -18.36 14.63
N SER A 234 18.97 -19.41 14.19
CA SER A 234 17.70 -19.79 14.82
C SER A 234 18.02 -20.20 16.26
N SER A 235 17.42 -19.53 17.24
CA SER A 235 17.53 -19.88 18.66
C SER A 235 16.78 -21.19 18.93
N ARG A 236 17.33 -22.31 18.45
CA ARG A 236 16.97 -23.67 18.86
C ARG A 236 18.23 -24.48 19.14
N LYS A 237 18.89 -24.11 20.22
CA LYS A 237 19.44 -25.11 21.15
C LYS A 237 18.72 -24.91 22.47
N LEU A 238 17.50 -25.47 22.57
CA LEU A 238 17.00 -25.88 23.88
C LEU A 238 17.87 -27.08 24.26
N GLU A 239 19.01 -26.80 24.88
CA GLU A 239 19.79 -27.81 25.56
C GLU A 239 18.91 -28.37 26.68
N THR A 240 18.44 -29.60 26.48
CA THR A 240 17.99 -30.48 27.54
C THR A 240 19.18 -30.75 28.45
N THR A 241 19.43 -29.85 29.40
CA THR A 241 20.15 -30.21 30.61
C THR A 241 19.17 -30.99 31.46
N ALA A 242 19.27 -32.31 31.34
CA ALA A 242 18.72 -33.23 32.33
C ALA A 242 19.36 -32.89 33.67
N ALA A 243 18.56 -32.33 34.57
CA ALA A 243 18.89 -32.28 35.99
C ALA A 243 18.76 -33.69 36.56
N TYR A 244 19.89 -34.26 36.98
CA TYR A 244 19.95 -35.16 38.13
C TYR A 244 20.46 -34.34 39.32
#